data_AF-A0A961GNP7-F1
#
_entry.id   AF-A0A961GNP7-F1
#
_cell.length_a   1.000
_cell.length_b   1.000
_cell.length_c   1.000
_cell.angle_alpha   90.00
_cell.angle_beta   90.00
_cell.angle_gamma   90.00
#
_symmetry.space_group_name_H-M   'P 1'
#
loop_
_entity.id
_entity.type
_entity.pdbx_description
1 polymer ?
#
loop_
_entity_poly.entity_id
_entity_poly.type
_entity_poly.pdbx_seq_one_letter_code
_entity_poly.pdbx_strand_id
1 'polypeptide(L)'
;MPARSNSWLSRRRSKRRSCAATTQLQIVLPVLGVNAVRVPVPKPASGAPEADDISPIFRLRHAKSGVDAQAQQIDGEFTMLAGSTVVPSWHGVGKAASTRKAYTSYRIQHEQLVANGSIMVDGDRGRLTRNVVFPSPSTAGAVALGRSCNGRREWIAPDGTTFGDWESRGVE
;
A
#
# COMPACT_ATOMS: atom_id res chain seq x y z
N MET A 1 -38.76 57.38 3.97
CA MET A 1 -39.84 56.87 4.86
C MET A 1 -40.95 56.31 3.98
N PRO A 2 -41.52 55.10 4.19
CA PRO A 2 -41.03 53.88 4.85
C PRO A 2 -41.15 52.63 3.90
N ALA A 3 -40.26 51.64 3.99
CA ALA A 3 -40.35 50.34 4.71
C ALA A 3 -41.14 49.22 4.01
N ARG A 4 -40.47 48.06 3.83
CA ARG A 4 -41.00 46.68 4.00
C ARG A 4 -39.88 45.61 3.92
N SER A 5 -39.42 45.17 5.09
CA SER A 5 -39.28 43.79 5.60
C SER A 5 -39.63 42.61 4.67
N ASN A 6 -39.05 41.39 4.71
CA ASN A 6 -38.31 40.67 5.75
C ASN A 6 -37.55 39.43 5.20
N SER A 7 -36.53 39.03 5.98
CA SER A 7 -35.86 37.73 6.19
C SER A 7 -36.28 36.46 5.44
N TRP A 8 -35.28 35.65 5.03
CA TRP A 8 -35.27 34.19 5.23
C TRP A 8 -33.84 33.63 5.43
N LEU A 9 -33.77 32.66 6.34
CA LEU A 9 -32.68 31.85 6.90
C LEU A 9 -31.76 31.18 5.83
N SER A 10 -30.46 30.91 6.09
CA SER A 10 -30.09 29.73 6.87
C SER A 10 -28.60 29.66 7.27
N ARG A 11 -28.43 29.10 8.47
CA ARG A 11 -27.22 28.80 9.25
C ARG A 11 -26.33 27.75 8.55
N ARG A 12 -25.03 27.79 8.88
CA ARG A 12 -24.32 26.70 9.59
C ARG A 12 -22.90 27.12 9.98
N ARG A 13 -22.72 27.48 11.25
CA ARG A 13 -21.44 27.33 11.96
C ARG A 13 -21.34 25.86 12.40
N SER A 14 -20.22 25.20 12.11
CA SER A 14 -19.80 23.96 12.77
C SER A 14 -18.29 24.07 12.98
N LYS A 15 -17.86 24.66 14.10
CA LYS A 15 -17.53 24.02 15.38
C LYS A 15 -16.42 22.97 15.23
N ARG A 16 -15.21 23.43 15.52
CA ARG A 16 -14.04 22.63 15.92
C ARG A 16 -14.47 21.56 16.93
N ARG A 17 -14.01 20.33 16.71
CA ARG A 17 -13.88 19.32 17.75
C ARG A 17 -12.51 18.66 17.58
N SER A 18 -11.59 19.08 18.45
CA SER A 18 -10.46 18.27 18.86
C SER A 18 -10.99 17.00 19.52
N CYS A 19 -10.35 15.87 19.25
CA CYS A 19 -10.38 14.72 20.17
C CYS A 19 -8.97 14.13 20.20
N ALA A 20 -8.40 14.16 21.40
CA ALA A 20 -7.14 13.54 21.77
C ALA A 20 -7.38 12.09 22.20
N ALA A 21 -6.34 11.26 22.04
CA ALA A 21 -5.92 10.06 22.76
C ALA A 21 -5.08 9.25 21.74
N THR A 22 -3.90 8.72 22.05
CA THR A 22 -3.59 7.89 23.23
C THR A 22 -2.06 7.79 23.43
N THR A 23 -1.66 7.82 24.70
CA THR A 23 -0.57 7.04 25.32
C THR A 23 0.88 7.17 24.84
N GLN A 24 1.62 7.84 25.72
CA GLN A 24 3.01 7.73 26.14
C GLN A 24 3.50 6.29 26.40
N LEU A 25 4.72 5.94 25.99
CA LEU A 25 5.59 4.99 26.70
C LEU A 25 7.07 5.22 26.31
N GLN A 26 7.86 5.61 27.29
CA GLN A 26 9.31 5.54 27.28
C GLN A 26 9.74 4.12 27.63
N ILE A 27 10.69 3.53 26.91
CA ILE A 27 11.49 2.43 27.45
C ILE A 27 12.96 2.63 27.07
N VAL A 28 13.76 2.54 28.13
CA VAL A 28 15.20 2.68 28.27
C VAL A 28 15.99 1.57 27.55
N LEU A 29 17.18 1.96 27.10
CA LEU A 29 18.22 1.13 26.50
C LEU A 29 18.83 0.15 27.53
N PRO A 30 19.08 -1.12 27.16
CA PRO A 30 20.20 -1.88 27.71
C PRO A 30 21.28 -2.08 26.64
N VAL A 31 22.46 -1.56 26.95
CA VAL A 31 23.73 -1.85 26.28
C VAL A 31 24.10 -3.32 26.49
N LEU A 32 24.39 -4.07 25.42
CA LEU A 32 25.13 -5.33 25.47
C LEU A 32 25.72 -5.60 24.08
N GLY A 33 27.02 -5.35 23.95
CA GLY A 33 27.79 -5.86 22.82
C GLY A 33 28.08 -7.35 23.01
N VAL A 34 28.04 -8.12 21.92
CA VAL A 34 29.01 -9.18 21.57
C VAL A 34 28.71 -9.72 20.17
N ASN A 35 29.80 -9.89 19.43
CA ASN A 35 29.98 -10.43 18.10
C ASN A 35 29.25 -11.75 17.80
N ALA A 36 28.77 -11.90 16.57
CA ALA A 36 28.93 -13.16 15.81
C ALA A 36 28.88 -12.89 14.30
N VAL A 37 30.06 -12.89 13.68
CA VAL A 37 30.22 -13.10 12.24
C VAL A 37 29.73 -14.51 11.90
N ARG A 38 28.72 -14.63 11.03
CA ARG A 38 28.60 -15.79 10.15
C ARG A 38 27.78 -15.43 8.91
N VAL A 39 28.49 -15.19 7.81
CA VAL A 39 27.90 -15.27 6.47
C VAL A 39 27.74 -16.75 6.15
N PRO A 40 26.50 -17.16 5.84
CA PRO A 40 26.29 -17.87 4.59
C PRO A 40 25.13 -17.24 3.82
N VAL A 41 25.34 -17.02 2.51
CA VAL A 41 24.33 -16.59 1.53
C VAL A 41 23.01 -17.37 1.73
N PRO A 42 21.89 -16.68 2.01
CA PRO A 42 20.57 -17.26 1.87
C PRO A 42 19.97 -16.81 0.53
N LYS A 43 19.71 -17.80 -0.32
CA LYS A 43 18.54 -17.88 -1.19
C LYS A 43 17.35 -17.15 -0.54
N PRO A 44 16.57 -16.29 -1.22
CA PRO A 44 15.50 -15.52 -0.59
C PRO A 44 14.35 -16.44 -0.15
N ALA A 45 14.55 -17.01 1.02
CA ALA A 45 13.58 -17.60 1.92
C ALA A 45 14.05 -17.18 3.33
N SER A 46 13.97 -15.88 3.63
CA SER A 46 13.92 -15.42 5.03
C SER A 46 12.56 -15.86 5.56
N GLY A 47 12.43 -16.69 6.60
CA GLY A 47 13.30 -16.83 7.75
C GLY A 47 12.80 -15.85 8.81
N ALA A 48 11.94 -16.35 9.71
CA ALA A 48 11.47 -15.64 10.89
C ALA A 48 12.65 -15.38 11.85
N PRO A 49 12.77 -14.15 12.35
CA PRO A 49 13.10 -13.89 13.73
C PRO A 49 11.84 -13.35 14.41
N GLU A 50 11.54 -13.89 15.59
CA GLU A 50 10.85 -13.17 16.66
C GLU A 50 9.38 -12.77 16.35
N ALA A 51 8.48 -13.60 16.86
CA ALA A 51 7.05 -13.34 16.93
C ALA A 51 6.77 -11.98 17.61
N ASP A 52 5.71 -11.33 17.14
CA ASP A 52 5.14 -10.05 17.61
C ASP A 52 5.82 -8.78 17.08
N ASP A 53 5.80 -8.57 15.74
CA ASP A 53 5.54 -7.26 15.06
C ASP A 53 5.93 -7.26 13.55
N ILE A 54 6.54 -8.33 13.02
CA ILE A 54 6.97 -8.35 11.60
C ILE A 54 5.82 -8.84 10.71
N SER A 55 5.14 -7.92 10.02
CA SER A 55 4.13 -8.30 9.02
C SER A 55 4.72 -9.23 7.97
N PRO A 56 4.00 -10.28 7.54
CA PRO A 56 4.50 -11.20 6.53
C PRO A 56 4.63 -10.53 5.16
N ILE A 57 5.44 -11.12 4.28
CA ILE A 57 5.53 -10.69 2.88
C ILE A 57 4.35 -11.29 2.12
N PHE A 58 3.46 -10.42 1.66
CA PHE A 58 2.34 -10.77 0.81
C PHE A 58 2.77 -10.83 -0.66
N ARG A 59 2.23 -11.81 -1.38
CA ARG A 59 2.46 -11.98 -2.81
C ARG A 59 1.15 -11.85 -3.57
N LEU A 60 1.21 -11.14 -4.70
CA LEU A 60 0.14 -11.01 -5.66
C LEU A 60 0.64 -11.56 -7.00
N ARG A 61 0.00 -12.62 -7.48
CA ARG A 61 0.38 -13.27 -8.74
C ARG A 61 -0.81 -13.33 -9.69
N HIS A 62 -0.61 -12.86 -10.92
CA HIS A 62 -1.62 -12.91 -11.97
C HIS A 62 -1.04 -13.49 -13.26
N ALA A 63 -1.24 -14.79 -13.46
CA ALA A 63 -0.64 -15.55 -14.55
C ALA A 63 -0.99 -14.99 -15.94
N LYS A 64 -2.24 -14.52 -16.13
CA LYS A 64 -2.70 -13.97 -17.43
C LYS A 64 -1.97 -12.69 -17.85
N SER A 65 -1.45 -11.92 -16.90
CA SER A 65 -0.72 -10.67 -17.16
C SER A 65 0.77 -10.79 -16.82
N GLY A 66 1.26 -11.98 -16.45
CA GLY A 66 2.64 -12.20 -16.03
C GLY A 66 3.07 -11.42 -14.79
N VAL A 67 2.13 -10.90 -13.99
CA VAL A 67 2.40 -10.08 -12.80
C VAL A 67 2.75 -10.98 -11.62
N ASP A 68 3.81 -10.61 -10.90
CA ASP A 68 4.27 -11.26 -9.68
C ASP A 68 4.86 -10.18 -8.77
N ALA A 69 4.02 -9.62 -7.90
CA ALA A 69 4.41 -8.55 -7.00
C ALA A 69 4.52 -9.07 -5.57
N GLN A 70 5.51 -8.56 -4.84
CA GLN A 70 5.73 -8.84 -3.43
C GLN A 70 5.64 -7.55 -2.65
N ALA A 71 4.97 -7.57 -1.51
CA ALA A 71 4.81 -6.40 -0.67
C ALA A 71 4.69 -6.77 0.80
N GLN A 72 5.03 -5.85 1.69
CA GLN A 72 5.02 -6.04 3.13
C GLN A 72 4.39 -4.82 3.79
N GLN A 73 3.63 -5.01 4.86
CA GLN A 73 3.16 -3.89 5.68
C GLN A 73 4.22 -3.53 6.73
N ILE A 74 4.66 -2.29 6.75
CA ILE A 74 5.68 -1.79 7.68
C ILE A 74 5.13 -0.48 8.25
N ASP A 75 5.00 -0.38 9.57
CA ASP A 75 4.45 0.82 10.26
C ASP A 75 3.04 1.24 9.77
N GLY A 76 2.21 0.26 9.38
CA GLY A 76 0.89 0.50 8.79
C GLY A 76 0.91 0.91 7.30
N GLU A 77 2.08 1.19 6.73
CA GLU A 77 2.24 1.51 5.31
C GLU A 77 2.52 0.26 4.48
N PHE A 78 2.04 0.23 3.23
CA PHE A 78 2.17 -0.94 2.37
C PHE A 78 3.33 -0.77 1.40
N THR A 79 4.45 -1.42 1.67
CA THR A 79 5.68 -1.30 0.88
C THR A 79 5.78 -2.43 -0.14
N MET A 80 5.73 -2.11 -1.43
CA MET A 80 6.04 -3.07 -2.49
C MET A 80 7.55 -3.20 -2.66
N LEU A 81 8.03 -4.44 -2.68
CA LEU A 81 9.44 -4.76 -2.70
C LEU A 81 10.03 -4.64 -4.12
N ALA A 82 11.29 -4.21 -4.18
CA ALA A 82 12.10 -4.22 -5.39
C ALA A 82 12.16 -5.63 -5.99
N GLY A 83 12.26 -5.71 -7.31
CA GLY A 83 12.25 -6.96 -8.05
C GLY A 83 10.86 -7.50 -8.39
N SER A 84 9.80 -6.93 -7.82
CA SER A 84 8.41 -7.22 -8.17
C SER A 84 8.14 -6.98 -9.66
N THR A 85 7.48 -7.95 -10.29
CA THR A 85 7.04 -7.86 -11.70
C THR A 85 5.64 -7.26 -11.75
N VAL A 86 5.51 -6.15 -12.45
CA VAL A 86 4.28 -5.37 -12.64
C VAL A 86 3.96 -5.23 -14.12
N VAL A 87 2.79 -4.69 -14.45
CA VAL A 87 2.47 -4.37 -15.83
C VAL A 87 3.42 -3.28 -16.39
N PRO A 88 3.79 -3.37 -17.68
CA PRO A 88 4.65 -2.37 -18.34
C PRO A 88 3.92 -1.05 -18.61
N SER A 89 2.59 -1.11 -18.77
CA SER A 89 1.76 0.03 -19.05
C SER A 89 0.38 -0.15 -18.45
N TRP A 90 -0.23 0.97 -18.06
CA TRP A 90 -1.59 0.99 -17.52
C TRP A 90 -2.62 0.83 -18.64
N HIS A 91 -3.27 -0.34 -18.71
CA HIS A 91 -4.30 -0.62 -19.73
C HIS A 91 -5.74 -0.44 -19.22
N GLY A 92 -5.95 -0.20 -17.93
CA GLY A 92 -7.28 0.00 -17.35
C GLY A 92 -7.94 1.28 -17.88
N VAL A 93 -9.02 1.15 -18.63
CA VAL A 93 -9.92 2.28 -18.96
C VAL A 93 -11.22 2.17 -18.18
N GLY A 94 -11.47 3.15 -17.31
CA GLY A 94 -12.72 3.22 -16.56
C GLY A 94 -13.90 3.44 -17.49
N LYS A 95 -14.72 2.40 -17.73
CA LYS A 95 -15.90 2.48 -18.61
C LYS A 95 -16.99 3.40 -18.05
N ALA A 96 -17.10 3.50 -16.73
CA ALA A 96 -18.09 4.35 -16.04
C ALA A 96 -17.54 5.74 -15.69
N ALA A 97 -18.39 6.76 -15.70
CA ALA A 97 -17.99 8.13 -15.35
C ALA A 97 -17.47 8.26 -13.91
N SER A 98 -18.03 7.48 -12.99
CA SER A 98 -17.61 7.40 -11.59
C SER A 98 -16.23 6.78 -11.40
N THR A 99 -15.83 5.82 -12.24
CA THR A 99 -14.52 5.16 -12.15
C THR A 99 -13.45 5.88 -12.94
N ARG A 100 -13.82 6.68 -13.93
CA ARG A 100 -12.88 7.39 -14.82
C ARG A 100 -11.87 8.24 -14.03
N LYS A 101 -12.32 9.01 -13.03
CA LYS A 101 -11.43 9.83 -12.18
C LYS A 101 -10.39 8.99 -11.43
N ALA A 102 -10.82 7.90 -10.78
CA ALA A 102 -9.92 7.03 -10.04
C ALA A 102 -8.89 6.35 -10.96
N TYR A 103 -9.32 5.92 -12.15
CA TYR A 103 -8.42 5.34 -13.15
C TYR A 103 -7.40 6.36 -13.68
N THR A 104 -7.80 7.62 -13.85
CA THR A 104 -6.86 8.69 -14.19
C THR A 104 -5.81 8.89 -13.09
N SER A 105 -6.22 8.92 -11.82
CA SER A 105 -5.28 9.04 -10.69
C SER A 105 -4.27 7.90 -10.63
N TYR A 106 -4.73 6.64 -10.81
CA TYR A 106 -3.82 5.49 -10.81
C TYR A 106 -2.88 5.48 -12.02
N ARG A 107 -3.36 5.89 -13.19
CA ARG A 107 -2.52 6.04 -14.38
C ARG A 107 -1.41 7.07 -14.13
N ILE A 108 -1.76 8.25 -13.61
CA ILE A 108 -0.76 9.30 -13.29
C ILE A 108 0.27 8.78 -12.30
N GLN A 109 -0.16 8.08 -11.25
CA GLN A 109 0.76 7.50 -10.27
C GLN A 109 1.70 6.46 -10.91
N HIS A 110 1.20 5.60 -11.79
CA HIS A 110 2.01 4.64 -12.52
C HIS A 110 3.02 5.35 -13.45
N GLU A 111 2.57 6.34 -14.23
CA GLU A 111 3.44 7.14 -15.10
C GLU A 111 4.54 7.87 -14.30
N GLN A 112 4.23 8.38 -13.10
CA GLN A 112 5.23 8.96 -12.20
C GLN A 112 6.25 7.94 -11.70
N LEU A 113 5.84 6.72 -11.39
CA LEU A 113 6.76 5.67 -10.95
C LEU A 113 7.69 5.23 -12.09
N VAL A 114 7.20 5.19 -13.32
CA VAL A 114 8.02 4.96 -14.52
C VAL A 114 8.98 6.13 -14.74
N ALA A 115 8.48 7.38 -14.68
CA ALA A 115 9.28 8.58 -14.89
C ALA A 115 10.41 8.75 -13.86
N ASN A 116 10.16 8.37 -12.60
CA ASN A 116 11.17 8.38 -11.54
C ASN A 116 12.11 7.16 -11.58
N GLY A 117 11.93 6.25 -12.54
CA GLY A 117 12.73 5.03 -12.67
C GLY A 117 12.47 3.97 -11.60
N SER A 118 11.39 4.11 -10.82
CA SER A 118 10.97 3.10 -9.83
C SER A 118 10.41 1.85 -10.52
N ILE A 119 9.78 2.01 -11.69
CA ILE A 119 9.36 0.93 -12.56
C ILE A 119 10.21 1.00 -13.84
N MET A 120 10.98 -0.05 -14.10
CA MET A 120 11.70 -0.25 -15.35
C MET A 120 10.84 -1.11 -16.26
N VAL A 121 10.51 -0.60 -17.44
CA VAL A 121 9.74 -1.34 -18.45
C VAL A 121 10.74 -2.13 -19.32
N ASP A 122 10.66 -3.45 -19.24
CA ASP A 122 11.44 -4.41 -20.03
C ASP A 122 10.48 -5.17 -20.96
N GLY A 123 10.31 -4.66 -22.18
CA GLY A 123 9.41 -5.23 -23.17
C GLY A 123 7.95 -5.28 -22.69
N ASP A 124 7.44 -6.50 -22.47
CA ASP A 124 6.05 -6.76 -22.05
C ASP A 124 5.88 -6.77 -20.52
N ARG A 125 6.93 -6.48 -19.73
CA ARG A 125 6.88 -6.52 -18.27
C ARG A 125 7.48 -5.28 -17.66
N GLY A 126 6.82 -4.74 -16.64
CA GLY A 126 7.43 -3.76 -15.75
C GLY A 126 8.12 -4.48 -14.59
N ARG A 127 9.25 -3.96 -14.13
CA ARG A 127 9.93 -4.45 -12.93
C ARG A 127 10.19 -3.30 -11.97
N LEU A 128 9.85 -3.46 -10.71
CA LEU A 128 10.25 -2.50 -9.69
C LEU A 128 11.76 -2.58 -9.49
N THR A 129 12.44 -1.44 -9.57
CA THR A 129 13.88 -1.33 -9.34
C THR A 129 14.22 -1.05 -7.88
N ARG A 130 13.25 -0.52 -7.13
CA ARG A 130 13.38 -0.12 -5.72
C ARG A 130 12.09 -0.40 -4.95
N ASN A 131 12.19 -0.36 -3.63
CA ASN A 131 11.02 -0.45 -2.76
C ASN A 131 10.16 0.81 -2.91
N VAL A 132 8.86 0.65 -3.02
CA VAL A 132 7.90 1.76 -3.17
C VAL A 132 6.83 1.64 -2.10
N VAL A 133 6.68 2.69 -1.31
CA VAL A 133 5.65 2.77 -0.27
C VAL A 133 4.34 3.23 -0.88
N PHE A 134 3.26 2.52 -0.57
CA PHE A 134 1.91 2.85 -0.98
C PHE A 134 1.03 3.06 0.25
N PRO A 135 0.11 4.04 0.19
CA PRO A 135 -0.80 4.34 1.30
C PRO A 135 -1.86 3.25 1.51
N SER A 136 -2.00 2.30 0.59
CA SER A 136 -3.00 1.23 0.68
C SER A 136 -2.61 0.01 -0.17
N PRO A 137 -2.96 -1.21 0.27
CA PRO A 137 -2.72 -2.44 -0.48
C PRO A 137 -3.45 -2.47 -1.84
N SER A 138 -4.62 -1.82 -1.93
CA SER A 138 -5.36 -1.71 -3.20
C SER A 138 -4.65 -0.84 -4.22
N THR A 139 -3.95 0.21 -3.78
CA THR A 139 -3.16 1.09 -4.67
C THR A 139 -1.94 0.33 -5.19
N ALA A 140 -1.23 -0.37 -4.31
CA ALA A 140 -0.09 -1.20 -4.69
C ALA A 140 -0.49 -2.28 -5.71
N GLY A 141 -1.57 -3.03 -5.43
CA GLY A 141 -2.02 -4.06 -6.36
C GLY A 141 -2.58 -3.48 -7.66
N ALA A 142 -3.16 -2.27 -7.63
CA ALA A 142 -3.62 -1.61 -8.84
C ALA A 142 -2.47 -1.22 -9.76
N VAL A 143 -1.40 -0.66 -9.19
CA VAL A 143 -0.16 -0.35 -9.93
C VAL A 143 0.50 -1.63 -10.46
N ALA A 144 0.47 -2.72 -9.70
CA ALA A 144 1.01 -4.01 -10.15
C ALA A 144 0.22 -4.60 -11.33
N LEU A 145 -1.11 -4.56 -11.26
CA LEU A 145 -2.02 -5.19 -12.23
C LEU A 145 -2.43 -4.29 -13.40
N GLY A 146 -2.23 -2.97 -13.31
CA GLY A 146 -2.69 -2.01 -14.32
C GLY A 146 -4.21 -1.80 -14.34
N ARG A 147 -4.90 -2.15 -13.26
CA ARG A 147 -6.37 -2.06 -13.10
C ARG A 147 -6.72 -1.92 -11.62
N SER A 148 -7.93 -1.46 -11.31
CA SER A 148 -8.40 -1.52 -9.93
C SER A 148 -8.39 -2.97 -9.42
N CYS A 149 -7.77 -3.20 -8.26
CA CYS A 149 -7.73 -4.49 -7.60
C CYS A 149 -8.35 -4.40 -6.20
N ASN A 150 -8.80 -5.53 -5.66
CA ASN A 150 -9.21 -5.61 -4.27
C ASN A 150 -8.01 -6.06 -3.43
N GLY A 151 -7.22 -5.10 -2.94
CA GLY A 151 -5.98 -5.42 -2.21
C GLY A 151 -6.18 -6.40 -1.06
N ARG A 152 -7.32 -6.32 -0.35
CA ARG A 152 -7.59 -7.22 0.79
C ARG A 152 -7.67 -8.70 0.40
N ARG A 153 -7.99 -9.02 -0.86
CA ARG A 153 -8.17 -10.40 -1.35
C ARG A 153 -7.05 -10.88 -2.26
N GLU A 154 -6.41 -9.97 -2.99
CA GLU A 154 -5.40 -10.32 -4.01
C GLU A 154 -4.01 -10.54 -3.41
N TRP A 155 -3.75 -9.97 -2.24
CA TRP A 155 -2.50 -10.14 -1.50
C TRP A 155 -2.58 -11.36 -0.59
N ILE A 156 -1.73 -12.36 -0.83
CA ILE A 156 -1.73 -13.64 -0.11
C ILE A 156 -0.43 -13.77 0.69
N ALA A 157 -0.56 -14.06 1.98
CA ALA A 157 0.53 -14.37 2.90
C ALA A 157 1.15 -15.75 2.56
N PRO A 158 2.38 -16.05 3.03
CA PRO A 158 2.99 -17.37 2.83
C PRO A 158 2.13 -18.52 3.37
N ASP A 159 1.34 -18.27 4.43
CA ASP A 159 0.42 -19.23 5.05
C ASP A 159 -0.89 -19.43 4.26
N GLY A 160 -1.06 -18.77 3.10
CA GLY A 160 -2.27 -18.83 2.27
C GLY A 160 -3.39 -17.90 2.72
N THR A 161 -3.21 -17.17 3.82
CA THR A 161 -4.16 -16.20 4.35
C THR A 161 -4.18 -14.93 3.49
N THR A 162 -5.36 -14.38 3.22
CA THR A 162 -5.48 -13.10 2.50
C THR A 162 -5.10 -11.92 3.42
N PHE A 163 -4.60 -10.82 2.85
CA PHE A 163 -4.25 -9.62 3.61
C PHE A 163 -5.40 -9.14 4.51
N GLY A 164 -6.64 -9.15 4.02
CA GLY A 164 -7.80 -8.72 4.80
C GLY A 164 -8.11 -9.63 6.00
N ASP A 165 -7.87 -10.93 5.86
CA ASP A 165 -8.03 -11.89 6.96
C ASP A 165 -6.90 -11.73 7.99
N TRP A 166 -5.66 -11.55 7.52
CA TRP A 166 -4.52 -11.28 8.39
C TRP A 166 -4.67 -9.97 9.17
N GLU A 167 -5.09 -8.88 8.51
CA GLU A 167 -5.38 -7.59 9.15
C GLU A 167 -6.49 -7.74 10.21
N SER A 168 -7.51 -8.58 9.95
CA SER A 168 -8.61 -8.77 10.90
C SER A 168 -8.19 -9.56 12.15
N ARG A 169 -7.19 -10.45 12.05
CA ARG A 169 -6.63 -11.19 13.20
C ARG A 169 -5.77 -10.33 14.12
N GLY A 170 -5.17 -9.26 13.59
CA GLY A 170 -4.32 -8.34 14.36
C GLY A 170 -5.08 -7.23 15.10
N VAL A 171 -6.42 -7.20 15.01
CA VAL A 171 -7.28 -6.15 15.58
C VAL A 171 -8.06 -6.65 16.81
N GLU A 172 -7.68 -7.80 17.38
CA GLU A 172 -8.24 -8.33 18.64
C GLU A 172 -7.47 -7.89 19.90
#